data_AF-A0A1I1QK56-F1
#
_entry.id   AF-A0A1I1QK56-F1
#
_cell.length_a   1.000
_cell.length_b   1.000
_cell.length_c   1.000
_cell.angle_alpha   90.00
_cell.angle_beta   90.00
_cell.angle_gamma   90.00
#
_symmetry.space_group_name_H-M   'P 1'
#
loop_
_entity.id
_entity.type
_entity.pdbx_description
1 polymer ?
#
loop_
_entity_poly.entity_id
_entity_poly.type
_entity_poly.pdbx_seq_one_letter_code
_entity_poly.pdbx_strand_id
1 'polypeptide(L)' 'MKLIEYLTGQGGMMLLGLIAVTVFIIRKYKEKRYFKDVERRINNRNKNQGSK' A
#
# COMPACT_ATOMS: atom_id res chain seq x y z
N MET A 1 -18.16 -25.87 16.56
CA MET A 1 -17.59 -26.52 15.35
C MET A 1 -18.10 -25.89 14.05
N LYS A 2 -19.41 -25.71 13.82
CA LYS A 2 -19.95 -25.09 12.59
C LYS A 2 -19.48 -23.65 12.30
N LEU A 3 -19.33 -22.81 13.33
CA LEU A 3 -18.92 -21.41 13.15
C LEU A 3 -17.46 -21.30 12.66
N ILE A 4 -16.58 -22.15 13.20
CA ILE A 4 -15.17 -22.21 12.81
C ILE A 4 -15.07 -22.73 11.38
N GLU A 5 -15.82 -23.78 11.01
CA GLU A 5 -15.88 -24.30 9.64
C GLU A 5 -16.38 -23.28 8.61
N TYR A 6 -17.32 -22.41 8.99
CA TYR A 6 -17.78 -21.32 8.13
C TYR A 6 -16.72 -20.22 7.96
N LEU A 7 -15.97 -19.93 9.03
CA LEU A 7 -14.86 -18.97 9.06
C LEU A 7 -13.57 -19.49 8.39
N THR A 8 -13.30 -20.79 8.43
CA THR A 8 -12.15 -21.42 7.76
C THR A 8 -12.50 -21.98 6.38
N GLY A 9 -13.79 -22.02 6.03
CA GLY A 9 -14.28 -22.41 4.73
C GLY A 9 -14.04 -21.36 3.64
N GLN A 10 -14.57 -21.64 2.45
CA GLN A 10 -14.34 -20.84 1.25
C GLN A 10 -14.68 -19.35 1.42
N GLY A 11 -15.72 -19.02 2.20
CA GLY A 11 -16.11 -17.63 2.48
C GLY A 11 -15.09 -16.86 3.31
N GLY A 12 -14.46 -17.51 4.29
CA GLY A 12 -13.44 -16.89 5.14
C GLY A 12 -12.14 -16.61 4.38
N MET A 13 -11.71 -17.53 3.52
CA MET A 13 -10.56 -17.30 2.64
C MET A 13 -10.80 -16.18 1.64
N MET A 14 -12.03 -16.06 1.12
CA MET A 14 -12.42 -14.98 0.22
C MET A 14 -12.36 -13.62 0.90
N LEU A 15 -12.81 -13.54 2.16
CA LEU A 15 -12.75 -12.32 2.98
C LEU A 15 -11.29 -11.93 3.32
N LEU A 16 -10.46 -12.90 3.71
CA LEU A 16 -9.04 -12.68 3.96
C LEU A 16 -8.31 -12.18 2.72
N GLY A 17 -8.61 -12.75 1.54
CA GLY A 17 -8.10 -12.28 0.27
C GLY A 17 -8.48 -10.82 -0.02
N LEU A 18 -9.75 -10.46 0.22
CA LEU A 18 -10.23 -9.08 0.04
C LEU A 18 -9.51 -8.09 0.96
N ILE A 19 -9.31 -8.45 2.23
CA ILE A 19 -8.59 -7.63 3.21
C ILE A 19 -7.13 -7.43 2.76
N ALA A 20 -6.45 -8.50 2.36
CA ALA A 20 -5.07 -8.44 1.89
C ALA A 20 -4.93 -7.53 0.66
N VAL A 21 -5.82 -7.65 -0.33
CA VAL A 21 -5.83 -6.80 -1.53
C VAL A 21 -6.10 -5.35 -1.17
N THR A 22 -7.06 -5.09 -0.28
CA THR A 22 -7.41 -3.72 0.15
C THR A 22 -6.23 -3.04 0.83
N VAL A 23 -5.56 -3.73 1.75
CA VAL A 23 -4.35 -3.22 2.43
C VAL A 23 -3.24 -2.98 1.42
N PHE A 24 -3.04 -3.88 0.46
CA PHE A 24 -2.03 -3.72 -0.58
C PHE A 24 -2.29 -2.50 -1.47
N ILE A 25 -3.55 -2.29 -1.88
CA ILE A 25 -3.95 -1.11 -2.66
C ILE A 25 -3.72 0.17 -1.86
N ILE A 26 -4.17 0.23 -0.61
CA ILE A 26 -3.97 1.41 0.25
C ILE A 26 -2.48 1.74 0.40
N ARG A 27 -1.65 0.71 0.63
CA ARG A 27 -0.20 0.86 0.78
C ARG A 27 0.44 1.37 -0.52
N LYS A 28 0.07 0.79 -1.67
CA LYS A 28 0.54 1.22 -3.00
C LYS A 28 0.09 2.64 -3.36
N TYR A 29 -1.12 3.04 -2.97
CA TYR A 29 -1.62 4.40 -3.17
C TYR A 29 -0.88 5.42 -2.30
N LYS A 30 -0.62 5.09 -1.03
CA LYS A 30 0.21 5.92 -0.15
C LYS A 30 1.62 6.04 -0.70
N GLU A 31 2.25 4.94 -1.11
CA GLU A 31 3.58 4.95 -1.71
C GLU A 31 3.63 5.84 -2.95
N LYS A 32 2.66 5.76 -3.87
CA LYS A 32 2.62 6.65 -5.05
C LYS A 32 2.60 8.14 -4.68
N ARG A 33 1.86 8.52 -3.63
CA ARG A 33 1.80 9.92 -3.18
C ARG A 33 3.07 10.33 -2.44
N TYR A 34 3.56 9.46 -1.55
CA TYR A 34 4.74 9.72 -0.73
C TYR A 34 6.00 9.79 -1.59
N PHE A 35 6.16 8.88 -2.55
CA PHE A 35 7.28 8.85 -3.46
C PHE A 35 7.33 10.11 -4.32
N LYS A 36 6.16 10.59 -4.78
CA LYS A 36 6.07 11.84 -5.56
C LYS A 36 6.53 13.06 -4.75
N ASP A 37 6.16 13.15 -3.48
CA ASP A 37 6.61 14.25 -2.61
C ASP A 37 8.08 14.13 -2.23
N VAL A 38 8.58 12.92 -1.97
CA VAL A 38 9.99 12.66 -1.68
C VAL A 38 10.86 12.96 -2.90
N GLU A 39 10.47 12.49 -4.08
CA GLU A 39 11.13 12.77 -5.35
C GLU A 39 11.17 14.28 -5.65
N ARG A 40 10.07 14.99 -5.37
CA ARG A 40 10.02 16.46 -5.49
C ARG A 40 11.02 17.15 -4.56
N ARG A 41 11.19 16.67 -3.32
CA ARG A 41 12.19 17.19 -2.37
C ARG A 41 13.62 16.88 -2.80
N ILE A 42 13.87 15.67 -3.32
CA ILE A 42 15.19 15.25 -3.81
C ILE A 42 15.58 16.08 -5.04
N ASN A 43 14.66 16.24 -6.00
CA ASN A 43 14.90 17.02 -7.21
C ASN A 43 15.18 18.51 -6.90
N ASN A 44 14.43 19.11 -5.97
CA ASN A 44 14.69 20.49 -5.54
C ASN A 44 16.05 20.66 -4.85
N ARG A 45 16.50 19.68 -4.05
CA ARG A 45 17.85 19.71 -3.46
C ARG A 45 18.94 19.59 -4.51
N ASN A 46 18.76 18.70 -5.49
CA ASN A 46 19.74 18.49 -6.55
C ASN A 46 19.87 19.73 -7.46
N LYS A 47 18.74 20.38 -7.79
CA LYS A 47 18.71 21.61 -8.59
C LYS A 47 19.40 22.79 -7.90
N ASN A 48 19.31 22.90 -6.58
CA ASN A 48 19.99 23.95 -5.82
C ASN A 48 21.49 23.67 -5.58
N GLN A 49 21.94 22.41 -5.66
CA GLN A 49 23.36 22.07 -5.52
C GLN A 49 24.13 22.15 -6.85
N GLY A 50 23.48 21.96 -7.99
CA GLY A 50 24.09 22.12 -9.32
C GLY A 50 24.22 23.57 -9.82
N SER A 51 23.90 24.57 -8.99
CA SER A 51 23.98 26.00 -9.34
C SER A 51 25.12 26.73 -8.59
N LYS A 52 26.08 26.00 -8.02
CA LYS A 52 27.31 26.54 -7.44
C LYS A 52 28.50 26.22 -8.32
#